data_AF-A0A4S2CG26-F1
#
_entry.id   AF-A0A4S2CG26-F1
#
_cell.length_a   1.000
_cell.length_b   1.000
_cell.length_c   1.000
_cell.angle_alpha   90.00
_cell.angle_beta   90.00
_cell.angle_gamma   90.00
#
_symmetry.space_group_name_H-M   'P 1'
#
loop_
_entity.id
_entity.type
_entity.pdbx_description
1 polymer ?
#
loop_
_entity_poly.entity_id
_entity_poly.type
_entity_poly.pdbx_seq_one_letter_code
_entity_poly.pdbx_strand_id
1 'polypeptide(L)'
;MKTFLLDSFNRYKRFSEELDVKTILCNKSWLIFNDCGDKELYVFQENGSLIASVNGNVTNAKWQYIPANKSLVVSFREQSFMFHPSFINNVIFALQQDGTERFAFMINEEQSESFYPKSLKELNNYFEGIERKRIEAEEQEKRWLIEQQRKEQQRIEEEYKRQQQYRIEQERLRQEEARRAEEERRIEQEKLAKTKKENDILKQYKLFLAAKVLGYILIASITATLTILAYNTSTDGAWLIVPPIVLCILYCGYKISISWLRKKILTHHLRTEKKKKEKEEAEIENAFKIQNKLNSNKDARELAKQILLRVENLNTHYGLKFRVNWICPNKTYKEVSLIINNGSDVLLYEHLAIWGSQEIKLKEVKPTIRITLRLIWDNIPVYKIILINKE
;
A
#
# COMPACT_ATOMS: atom_id res chain seq x y z
N MET A 1 -59.78 -40.59 -44.50
CA MET A 1 -58.41 -40.29 -44.01
C MET A 1 -58.05 -41.28 -42.92
N LYS A 2 -56.94 -42.01 -43.05
CA LYS A 2 -56.47 -42.91 -41.99
C LYS A 2 -55.80 -42.12 -40.87
N THR A 3 -55.92 -42.61 -39.65
CA THR A 3 -55.35 -42.00 -38.45
C THR A 3 -54.53 -43.04 -37.70
N PHE A 4 -53.41 -42.64 -37.13
CA PHE A 4 -52.44 -43.52 -36.49
C PHE A 4 -52.20 -43.09 -35.05
N LEU A 5 -51.95 -44.07 -34.18
CA LEU A 5 -51.49 -43.80 -32.82
C LEU A 5 -49.96 -43.72 -32.87
N LEU A 6 -49.41 -42.62 -32.34
CA LEU A 6 -47.98 -42.38 -32.34
C LEU A 6 -47.59 -41.95 -30.91
N ASP A 7 -47.12 -42.90 -30.10
CA ASP A 7 -46.81 -42.70 -28.67
C ASP A 7 -45.82 -41.54 -28.41
N SER A 8 -44.94 -41.28 -29.37
CA SER A 8 -43.98 -40.18 -29.32
C SER A 8 -44.63 -38.81 -29.55
N PHE A 9 -45.79 -38.75 -30.20
CA PHE A 9 -46.40 -37.52 -30.68
C PHE A 9 -47.04 -36.65 -29.61
N ASN A 10 -47.51 -37.26 -28.51
CA ASN A 10 -47.97 -36.51 -27.34
C ASN A 10 -46.85 -35.63 -26.72
N ARG A 11 -45.57 -35.95 -26.95
CA ARG A 11 -44.42 -35.10 -26.56
C ARG A 11 -44.14 -33.96 -27.56
N TYR A 12 -44.70 -34.02 -28.77
CA TYR A 12 -44.47 -33.09 -29.88
C TYR A 12 -45.61 -32.08 -30.09
N LYS A 13 -46.56 -31.99 -29.15
CA LYS A 13 -47.74 -31.11 -29.24
C LYS A 13 -47.31 -29.64 -29.24
N ARG A 14 -47.12 -29.09 -30.44
CA ARG A 14 -46.63 -27.73 -30.70
C ARG A 14 -47.31 -27.19 -31.93
N PHE A 15 -48.57 -26.86 -31.77
CA PHE A 15 -49.19 -25.90 -32.65
C PHE A 15 -48.82 -24.50 -32.16
N SER A 16 -48.15 -23.70 -32.99
CA SER A 16 -48.01 -22.26 -32.73
C SER A 16 -49.35 -21.62 -33.03
N GLU A 17 -49.97 -21.00 -32.02
CA GLU A 17 -51.32 -20.43 -32.12
C GLU A 17 -51.46 -19.30 -33.16
N GLU A 18 -50.33 -18.78 -33.67
CA GLU A 18 -50.25 -17.62 -34.56
C GLU A 18 -50.38 -17.94 -36.06
N LEU A 19 -50.45 -19.22 -36.44
CA LEU A 19 -50.42 -19.62 -37.85
C LEU A 19 -51.84 -19.70 -38.46
N ASP A 20 -52.08 -19.01 -39.59
CA ASP A 20 -53.32 -19.11 -40.37
C ASP A 20 -53.43 -20.48 -41.06
N VAL A 21 -54.05 -21.42 -40.35
CA VAL A 21 -54.31 -22.80 -40.81
C VAL A 21 -55.02 -22.82 -42.15
N LYS A 22 -55.94 -21.87 -42.40
CA LYS A 22 -56.71 -21.82 -43.64
C LYS A 22 -55.79 -21.51 -44.82
N THR A 23 -54.93 -20.52 -44.69
CA THR A 23 -53.95 -20.15 -45.71
C THR A 23 -52.99 -21.30 -46.01
N ILE A 24 -52.50 -22.00 -44.98
CA ILE A 24 -51.52 -23.06 -45.17
C ILE A 24 -52.13 -24.28 -45.85
N LEU A 25 -53.36 -24.65 -45.47
CA LEU A 25 -54.09 -25.74 -46.12
C LEU A 25 -54.34 -25.45 -47.60
N CYS A 26 -54.82 -24.24 -47.93
CA CYS A 26 -55.21 -23.88 -49.28
C CYS A 26 -54.04 -23.68 -50.25
N ASN A 27 -52.88 -23.25 -49.75
CA ASN A 27 -51.74 -22.89 -50.60
C ASN A 27 -50.92 -24.09 -51.07
N LYS A 28 -51.21 -25.30 -50.58
CA LYS A 28 -50.39 -26.49 -50.80
C LYS A 28 -51.23 -27.71 -51.15
N SER A 29 -50.61 -28.63 -51.88
CA SER A 29 -51.13 -29.98 -52.08
C SER A 29 -50.55 -30.91 -51.01
N TRP A 30 -51.40 -31.75 -50.42
CA TRP A 30 -51.05 -32.56 -49.26
C TRP A 30 -51.14 -34.04 -49.57
N LEU A 31 -50.02 -34.74 -49.52
CA LEU A 31 -49.97 -36.20 -49.57
C LEU A 31 -50.37 -36.77 -48.21
N ILE A 32 -51.39 -37.61 -48.20
CA ILE A 32 -51.86 -38.25 -46.97
C ILE A 32 -50.99 -39.47 -46.71
N PHE A 33 -50.39 -39.52 -45.53
CA PHE A 33 -49.69 -40.71 -45.11
C PHE A 33 -50.70 -41.85 -44.93
N ASN A 34 -50.53 -42.91 -45.71
CA ASN A 34 -51.20 -44.18 -45.52
C ASN A 34 -50.14 -45.29 -45.36
N ASP A 35 -50.50 -46.32 -44.63
CA ASP A 35 -49.69 -47.53 -44.44
C ASP A 35 -49.83 -48.53 -45.61
N CYS A 36 -50.66 -48.20 -46.62
CA CYS A 36 -50.94 -49.05 -47.78
C CYS A 36 -49.99 -48.79 -48.96
N GLY A 37 -49.29 -47.66 -49.00
CA GLY A 37 -48.39 -47.28 -50.09
C GLY A 37 -49.09 -46.65 -51.30
N ASP A 38 -50.40 -46.43 -51.24
CA ASP A 38 -51.16 -45.73 -52.28
C ASP A 38 -50.83 -44.23 -52.27
N LYS A 39 -50.77 -43.59 -53.45
CA LYS A 39 -50.65 -42.13 -53.53
C LYS A 39 -52.01 -41.50 -53.26
N GLU A 40 -52.22 -41.04 -52.03
CA GLU A 40 -53.38 -40.25 -51.63
C GLU A 40 -53.02 -38.76 -51.59
N LEU A 41 -53.63 -37.95 -52.45
CA LEU A 41 -53.39 -36.51 -52.57
C LEU A 41 -54.64 -35.69 -52.28
N TYR A 42 -54.56 -34.77 -51.32
CA TYR A 42 -55.65 -33.90 -50.88
C TYR A 42 -55.32 -32.44 -51.22
N VAL A 43 -56.22 -31.78 -51.94
CA VAL A 43 -56.10 -30.37 -52.32
C VAL A 43 -57.27 -29.59 -51.73
N PHE A 44 -56.97 -28.71 -50.78
CA PHE A 44 -57.95 -27.87 -50.09
C PHE A 44 -58.14 -26.58 -50.88
N GLN A 45 -59.39 -26.25 -51.24
CA GLN A 45 -59.71 -25.00 -51.94
C GLN A 45 -60.31 -23.98 -50.97
N GLU A 46 -60.03 -22.68 -51.18
CA GLU A 46 -60.52 -21.59 -50.33
C GLU A 46 -62.06 -21.52 -50.22
N ASN A 47 -62.76 -22.03 -51.24
CA ASN A 47 -64.22 -22.10 -51.30
C ASN A 47 -64.84 -23.20 -50.41
N GLY A 48 -64.02 -23.96 -49.66
CA GLY A 48 -64.47 -25.06 -48.80
C GLY A 48 -64.62 -26.42 -49.50
N SER A 49 -64.20 -26.53 -50.77
CA SER A 49 -64.14 -27.82 -51.48
C SER A 49 -62.81 -28.51 -51.25
N LEU A 50 -62.84 -29.83 -51.06
CA LEU A 50 -61.66 -30.68 -50.92
C LEU A 50 -61.65 -31.67 -52.08
N ILE A 51 -60.56 -31.70 -52.85
CA ILE A 51 -60.34 -32.69 -53.90
C ILE A 51 -59.43 -33.77 -53.33
N ALA A 52 -59.93 -34.99 -53.22
CA ALA A 52 -59.14 -36.16 -52.80
C ALA A 52 -58.89 -37.07 -54.00
N SER A 53 -57.64 -37.31 -54.35
CA SER A 53 -57.22 -38.23 -55.42
C SER A 53 -56.49 -39.43 -54.82
N VAL A 54 -56.99 -40.64 -55.10
CA VAL A 54 -56.33 -41.90 -54.70
C VAL A 54 -55.86 -42.61 -55.96
N ASN A 55 -54.54 -42.65 -56.19
CA ASN A 55 -53.94 -43.21 -57.41
C ASN A 55 -54.59 -42.68 -58.72
N GLY A 56 -55.05 -41.43 -58.73
CA GLY A 56 -55.71 -40.79 -59.88
C GLY A 56 -57.24 -40.80 -59.85
N ASN A 57 -57.87 -41.59 -58.97
CA ASN A 57 -59.32 -41.58 -58.79
C ASN A 57 -59.77 -40.41 -57.91
N VAL A 58 -60.51 -39.47 -58.48
CA VAL A 58 -60.91 -38.23 -57.82
C VAL A 58 -62.26 -38.38 -57.11
N THR A 59 -62.30 -37.97 -55.84
CA THR A 59 -63.52 -37.82 -55.04
C THR A 59 -63.62 -36.38 -54.53
N ASN A 60 -64.73 -35.72 -54.82
CA ASN A 60 -65.04 -34.40 -54.28
C ASN A 60 -65.60 -34.53 -52.86
N ALA A 61 -65.01 -33.77 -51.93
CA ALA A 61 -65.36 -33.68 -50.54
C ALA A 61 -65.51 -32.20 -50.13
N LYS A 62 -65.95 -31.95 -48.90
CA LYS A 62 -66.05 -30.61 -48.34
C LYS A 62 -65.15 -30.49 -47.11
N TRP A 63 -64.62 -29.31 -46.87
CA TRP A 63 -63.88 -29.00 -45.66
C TRP A 63 -64.27 -27.62 -45.13
N GLN A 64 -64.14 -27.44 -43.83
CA GLN A 64 -64.38 -26.17 -43.16
C GLN A 64 -63.46 -26.03 -41.96
N TYR A 65 -62.78 -24.89 -41.85
CA TYR A 65 -62.12 -24.51 -40.61
C TYR A 65 -63.11 -23.79 -39.69
N ILE A 66 -63.21 -24.24 -38.45
CA ILE A 66 -64.04 -23.67 -37.39
C ILE A 66 -63.10 -22.93 -36.41
N PRO A 67 -62.98 -21.60 -36.51
CA PRO A 67 -62.07 -20.83 -35.66
C PRO A 67 -62.40 -20.94 -34.17
N ALA A 68 -63.69 -21.00 -33.83
CA ALA A 68 -64.18 -21.05 -32.45
C ALA A 68 -63.66 -22.27 -31.66
N ASN A 69 -63.47 -23.42 -32.34
CA ASN A 69 -62.92 -24.64 -31.75
C ASN A 69 -61.50 -24.93 -32.28
N LYS A 70 -60.91 -24.01 -33.04
CA LYS A 70 -59.62 -24.20 -33.75
C LYS A 70 -59.56 -25.57 -34.45
N SER A 71 -60.65 -25.99 -35.09
CA SER A 71 -60.79 -27.33 -35.65
C SER A 71 -61.04 -27.31 -37.16
N LEU A 72 -60.53 -28.33 -37.83
CA LEU A 72 -60.76 -28.61 -39.24
C LEU A 72 -61.79 -29.72 -39.34
N VAL A 73 -62.94 -29.43 -39.95
CA VAL A 73 -63.93 -30.44 -40.28
C VAL A 73 -63.74 -30.86 -41.73
N VAL A 74 -63.66 -32.16 -41.97
CA VAL A 74 -63.58 -32.74 -43.32
C VAL A 74 -64.73 -33.73 -43.51
N SER A 75 -65.53 -33.49 -44.53
CA SER A 75 -66.76 -34.24 -44.84
C SER A 75 -66.60 -35.01 -46.16
N PHE A 76 -66.64 -36.33 -46.07
CA PHE A 76 -66.60 -37.27 -47.18
C PHE A 76 -67.93 -38.02 -47.29
N ARG A 77 -68.67 -37.83 -48.40
CA ARG A 77 -69.98 -38.48 -48.64
C ARG A 77 -70.90 -38.39 -47.41
N GLU A 78 -71.03 -39.46 -46.63
CA GLU A 78 -71.90 -39.57 -45.44
C GLU A 78 -71.16 -39.46 -44.09
N GLN A 79 -69.84 -39.29 -44.07
CA GLN A 79 -69.04 -39.21 -42.85
C GLN A 79 -68.31 -37.88 -42.74
N SER A 80 -68.28 -37.31 -41.53
CA SER A 80 -67.52 -36.09 -41.23
C SER A 80 -66.59 -36.35 -40.05
N PHE A 81 -65.34 -35.88 -40.19
CA PHE A 81 -64.31 -36.01 -39.18
C PHE A 81 -63.90 -34.61 -38.72
N MET A 82 -63.73 -34.43 -37.42
CA MET A 82 -63.19 -33.20 -36.84
C MET A 82 -61.74 -33.46 -36.42
N PHE A 83 -60.86 -32.53 -36.79
CA PHE A 83 -59.44 -32.59 -36.50
C PHE A 83 -58.95 -31.30 -35.85
N HIS A 84 -57.98 -31.42 -34.95
CA HIS A 84 -57.25 -30.31 -34.38
C HIS A 84 -55.82 -30.27 -34.94
N PRO A 85 -55.39 -29.12 -35.51
CA PRO A 85 -53.99 -28.88 -35.83
C PRO A 85 -53.09 -29.13 -34.61
N SER A 86 -52.15 -30.08 -34.71
CA SER A 86 -51.30 -30.47 -33.57
C SER A 86 -49.82 -30.15 -33.78
N PHE A 87 -49.34 -30.18 -35.02
CA PHE A 87 -47.97 -29.84 -35.38
C PHE A 87 -47.93 -29.43 -36.84
N ILE A 88 -47.18 -28.40 -37.16
CA ILE A 88 -47.00 -27.97 -38.54
C ILE A 88 -45.57 -27.49 -38.76
N ASN A 89 -44.97 -27.92 -39.87
CA ASN A 89 -43.74 -27.36 -40.39
C ASN A 89 -43.81 -27.33 -41.93
N ASN A 90 -42.69 -27.03 -42.59
CA ASN A 90 -42.67 -26.92 -44.06
C ASN A 90 -42.86 -28.26 -44.80
N VAL A 91 -42.73 -29.40 -44.09
CA VAL A 91 -42.71 -30.75 -44.64
C VAL A 91 -43.98 -31.54 -44.26
N ILE A 92 -44.37 -31.53 -42.97
CA ILE A 92 -45.48 -32.30 -42.43
C ILE A 92 -46.46 -31.39 -41.70
N PHE A 93 -47.74 -31.65 -41.90
CA PHE A 93 -48.83 -31.14 -41.10
C PHE A 93 -49.55 -32.32 -40.43
N ALA A 94 -49.56 -32.35 -39.10
CA ALA A 94 -50.24 -33.36 -38.31
C ALA A 94 -51.54 -32.82 -37.69
N LEU A 95 -52.59 -33.62 -37.82
CA LEU A 95 -53.96 -33.35 -37.42
C LEU A 95 -54.40 -34.40 -36.41
N GLN A 96 -54.71 -34.02 -35.18
CA GLN A 96 -55.26 -34.92 -34.17
C GLN A 96 -56.77 -35.08 -34.39
N GLN A 97 -57.29 -36.29 -34.48
CA GLN A 97 -58.74 -36.51 -34.55
C GLN A 97 -59.38 -36.16 -33.20
N ASP A 98 -60.44 -35.34 -33.24
CA ASP A 98 -61.11 -34.84 -32.04
C ASP A 98 -61.59 -35.99 -31.13
N GLY A 99 -61.42 -35.80 -29.81
CA GLY A 99 -61.71 -36.80 -28.79
C GLY A 99 -60.82 -38.05 -28.80
N THR A 100 -59.74 -38.10 -29.60
CA THR A 100 -58.84 -39.27 -29.69
C THR A 100 -57.36 -38.89 -29.64
N GLU A 101 -56.48 -39.85 -29.38
CA GLU A 101 -55.02 -39.70 -29.50
C GLU A 101 -54.49 -40.15 -30.89
N ARG A 102 -55.37 -40.19 -31.89
CA ARG A 102 -55.00 -40.60 -33.24
C ARG A 102 -54.69 -39.39 -34.10
N PHE A 103 -53.61 -39.47 -34.84
CA PHE A 103 -53.11 -38.41 -35.70
C PHE A 103 -53.20 -38.81 -37.17
N ALA A 104 -53.66 -37.88 -37.99
CA ALA A 104 -53.53 -37.94 -39.43
C ALA A 104 -52.35 -37.08 -39.85
N PHE A 105 -51.48 -37.62 -40.71
CA PHE A 105 -50.29 -36.93 -41.17
C PHE A 105 -50.42 -36.58 -42.64
N MET A 106 -50.15 -35.33 -42.96
CA MET A 106 -50.18 -34.76 -44.28
C MET A 106 -48.77 -34.26 -44.63
N ILE A 107 -48.22 -34.70 -45.74
CA ILE A 107 -46.89 -34.30 -46.20
C ILE A 107 -47.07 -33.32 -47.35
N ASN A 108 -46.33 -32.22 -47.35
CA ASN A 108 -46.34 -31.27 -48.46
C ASN A 108 -45.85 -31.98 -49.73
N GLU A 109 -46.65 -31.98 -50.81
CA GLU A 109 -46.30 -32.64 -52.07
C GLU A 109 -44.99 -32.09 -52.65
N GLU A 110 -44.69 -30.80 -52.48
CA GLU A 110 -43.42 -30.21 -52.94
C GLU A 110 -42.18 -30.83 -52.25
N GLN A 111 -42.36 -31.42 -51.06
CA GLN A 111 -41.31 -32.06 -50.30
C GLN A 111 -41.29 -33.58 -50.50
N SER A 112 -42.13 -34.12 -51.39
CA SER A 112 -42.26 -35.58 -51.58
C SER A 112 -40.98 -36.23 -52.11
N GLU A 113 -40.16 -35.49 -52.86
CA GLU A 113 -38.88 -36.01 -53.36
C GLU A 113 -37.84 -36.19 -52.25
N SER A 114 -37.87 -35.32 -51.23
CA SER A 114 -36.91 -35.34 -50.11
C SER A 114 -37.42 -36.16 -48.93
N PHE A 115 -38.75 -36.26 -48.76
CA PHE A 115 -39.37 -36.93 -47.63
C PHE A 115 -40.73 -37.52 -48.00
N TYR A 116 -40.76 -38.85 -48.18
CA TYR A 116 -41.99 -39.62 -48.37
C TYR A 116 -41.94 -40.88 -47.49
N PRO A 117 -42.38 -40.79 -46.22
CA PRO A 117 -42.27 -41.88 -45.27
C PRO A 117 -43.15 -43.06 -45.71
N LYS A 118 -42.55 -44.26 -45.82
CA LYS A 118 -43.26 -45.48 -46.23
C LYS A 118 -43.80 -46.29 -45.04
N SER A 119 -43.42 -45.91 -43.82
CA SER A 119 -43.81 -46.60 -42.61
C SER A 119 -43.92 -45.65 -41.42
N LEU A 120 -44.70 -46.04 -40.41
CA LEU A 120 -44.78 -45.31 -39.14
C LEU A 120 -43.42 -45.17 -38.45
N LYS A 121 -42.50 -46.12 -38.66
CA LYS A 121 -41.15 -46.07 -38.11
C LYS A 121 -40.33 -44.92 -38.70
N GLU A 122 -40.40 -44.71 -40.01
CA GLU A 122 -39.72 -43.58 -40.67
C GLU A 122 -40.27 -42.24 -40.21
N LEU A 123 -41.59 -42.16 -40.06
CA LEU A 123 -42.27 -40.98 -39.53
C LEU A 123 -41.84 -40.69 -38.07
N ASN A 124 -41.75 -41.72 -37.23
CA ASN A 124 -41.28 -41.58 -35.85
C ASN A 124 -39.82 -41.10 -35.78
N ASN A 125 -38.93 -41.69 -36.60
CA ASN A 125 -37.53 -41.29 -36.68
C ASN A 125 -37.36 -39.82 -37.08
N TYR A 126 -38.23 -39.30 -37.95
CA TYR A 126 -38.23 -37.89 -38.35
C TYR A 126 -38.51 -36.97 -37.15
N PHE A 127 -39.56 -37.25 -36.38
CA PHE A 127 -39.89 -36.45 -35.20
C PHE A 127 -38.83 -36.56 -34.09
N GLU A 128 -38.26 -37.74 -33.89
CA GLU A 128 -37.13 -37.92 -32.97
C GLU A 128 -35.90 -37.09 -33.40
N GLY A 129 -35.62 -37.03 -34.70
CA GLY A 129 -34.54 -36.21 -35.25
C GLY A 129 -34.73 -34.71 -35.03
N ILE A 130 -35.97 -34.22 -35.14
CA ILE A 130 -36.30 -32.81 -34.83
C ILE A 130 -36.03 -32.50 -33.36
N GLU A 131 -36.50 -33.35 -32.45
CA GLU A 131 -36.33 -33.10 -31.02
C GLU A 131 -34.87 -33.18 -30.58
N ARG A 132 -34.09 -34.11 -31.15
CA ARG A 132 -32.66 -34.19 -30.88
C ARG A 132 -31.93 -32.89 -31.24
N LYS A 133 -32.17 -32.37 -32.45
CA LYS A 133 -31.58 -31.10 -32.90
C LYS A 133 -31.97 -29.94 -31.99
N ARG A 134 -33.19 -29.95 -31.48
CA ARG A 134 -33.68 -28.93 -30.56
C ARG A 134 -33.00 -29.01 -29.19
N ILE A 135 -32.90 -30.20 -28.61
CA ILE A 135 -32.20 -30.41 -27.33
C ILE A 135 -30.74 -29.97 -27.48
N GLU A 136 -30.09 -30.36 -28.57
CA GLU A 136 -28.72 -29.93 -28.87
C GLU A 136 -28.60 -28.40 -28.98
N ALA A 137 -29.54 -27.72 -29.64
CA ALA A 137 -29.56 -26.27 -29.75
C ALA A 137 -29.78 -25.57 -28.39
N GLU A 138 -30.73 -26.06 -27.58
CA GLU A 138 -30.99 -25.54 -26.22
C GLU A 138 -29.77 -25.74 -25.31
N GLU A 139 -29.08 -26.88 -25.42
CA GLU A 139 -27.82 -27.11 -24.70
C GLU A 139 -26.71 -26.17 -25.16
N GLN A 140 -26.57 -25.93 -26.46
CA GLN A 140 -25.60 -24.99 -27.00
C GLN A 140 -25.86 -23.56 -26.51
N GLU A 141 -27.12 -23.12 -26.51
CA GLU A 141 -27.51 -21.81 -26.00
C GLU A 141 -27.19 -21.66 -24.51
N LYS A 142 -27.53 -22.68 -23.70
CA LYS A 142 -27.17 -22.70 -22.26
C LYS A 142 -25.65 -22.63 -22.05
N ARG A 143 -24.87 -23.40 -22.82
CA ARG A 143 -23.40 -23.37 -22.74
C ARG A 143 -22.86 -21.99 -23.11
N TRP A 144 -23.39 -21.39 -24.17
CA TRP A 144 -23.00 -20.04 -24.59
C TRP A 144 -23.30 -19.00 -23.50
N LEU A 145 -24.48 -19.06 -22.88
CA LEU A 145 -24.87 -18.14 -21.81
C LEU A 145 -23.95 -18.27 -20.58
N ILE A 146 -23.64 -19.50 -20.17
CA ILE A 146 -22.71 -19.77 -19.07
C ILE A 146 -21.32 -19.22 -19.39
N GLU A 147 -20.84 -19.39 -20.62
CA GLU A 147 -19.54 -18.87 -21.05
C GLU A 147 -19.50 -17.33 -21.05
N GLN A 148 -20.59 -16.68 -21.48
CA GLN A 148 -20.72 -15.22 -21.39
C GLN A 148 -20.68 -14.73 -19.93
N GLN A 149 -21.43 -15.40 -19.04
CA GLN A 149 -21.41 -15.08 -17.61
C GLN A 149 -20.02 -15.27 -16.99
N ARG A 150 -19.29 -16.33 -17.37
CA ARG A 150 -17.91 -16.56 -16.90
C ARG A 150 -16.96 -15.46 -17.37
N LYS A 151 -17.04 -15.06 -18.65
CA LYS A 151 -16.22 -13.96 -19.19
C LYS A 151 -16.52 -12.65 -18.48
N GLU A 152 -17.78 -12.37 -18.18
CA GLU A 152 -18.16 -11.18 -17.43
C GLU A 152 -17.62 -11.20 -16.00
N GLN A 153 -17.74 -12.33 -15.30
CA GLN A 153 -17.17 -12.49 -13.97
C GLN A 153 -15.66 -12.32 -13.97
N GLN A 154 -14.95 -12.87 -14.96
CA GLN A 154 -13.51 -12.67 -15.11
C GLN A 154 -13.15 -11.19 -15.32
N ARG A 155 -13.89 -10.46 -16.17
CA ARG A 155 -13.69 -9.01 -16.35
C ARG A 155 -13.86 -8.24 -15.05
N ILE A 156 -14.91 -8.54 -14.29
CA ILE A 156 -15.19 -7.90 -12.99
C ILE A 156 -14.06 -8.23 -11.99
N GLU A 157 -13.60 -9.48 -11.93
CA GLU A 157 -12.52 -9.89 -11.02
C GLU A 157 -11.18 -9.23 -11.37
N GLU A 158 -10.85 -9.13 -12.67
CA GLU A 158 -9.65 -8.44 -13.15
C GLU A 158 -9.70 -6.93 -12.86
N GLU A 159 -10.85 -6.30 -13.04
CA GLU A 159 -11.06 -4.90 -12.67
C GLU A 159 -10.90 -4.69 -11.17
N TYR A 160 -11.49 -5.56 -10.35
CA TYR A 160 -11.33 -5.52 -8.90
C TYR A 160 -9.87 -5.69 -8.47
N LYS A 161 -9.13 -6.64 -9.08
CA LYS A 161 -7.69 -6.82 -8.84
C LYS A 161 -6.89 -5.58 -9.20
N ARG A 162 -7.17 -4.94 -10.35
CA ARG A 162 -6.53 -3.67 -10.75
C ARG A 162 -6.82 -2.54 -9.78
N GLN A 163 -8.06 -2.38 -9.34
CA GLN A 163 -8.43 -1.38 -8.34
C GLN A 163 -7.73 -1.61 -6.99
N GLN A 164 -7.63 -2.88 -6.55
CA GLN A 164 -6.88 -3.23 -5.34
C GLN A 164 -5.40 -2.90 -5.46
N GLN A 165 -4.76 -3.26 -6.58
CA GLN A 165 -3.35 -2.91 -6.83
C GLN A 165 -3.13 -1.40 -6.84
N TYR A 166 -4.03 -0.63 -7.48
CA TYR A 166 -3.96 0.81 -7.49
C TYR A 166 -4.07 1.41 -6.07
N ARG A 167 -4.98 0.90 -5.23
CA ARG A 167 -5.11 1.32 -3.83
C ARG A 167 -3.82 1.07 -3.03
N ILE A 168 -3.23 -0.12 -3.17
CA ILE A 168 -1.98 -0.49 -2.50
C ILE A 168 -0.84 0.44 -2.94
N GLU A 169 -0.71 0.72 -4.24
CA GLU A 169 0.33 1.59 -4.75
C GLU A 169 0.15 3.04 -4.28
N GLN A 170 -1.08 3.56 -4.27
CA GLN A 170 -1.40 4.87 -3.71
C GLN A 170 -1.08 4.97 -2.22
N GLU A 171 -1.32 3.92 -1.45
CA GLU A 171 -0.96 3.88 -0.04
C GLU A 171 0.57 3.83 0.16
N ARG A 172 1.28 3.05 -0.66
CA ARG A 172 2.76 3.02 -0.66
C ARG A 172 3.35 4.40 -0.98
N LEU A 173 2.84 5.08 -2.02
CA LEU A 173 3.28 6.42 -2.37
C LEU A 173 3.05 7.42 -1.24
N ARG A 174 1.86 7.39 -0.61
CA ARG A 174 1.56 8.24 0.57
C ARG A 174 2.48 7.94 1.76
N GLN A 175 2.77 6.68 2.04
CA GLN A 175 3.72 6.30 3.08
C GLN A 175 5.13 6.79 2.78
N GLU A 176 5.58 6.69 1.53
CA GLU A 176 6.89 7.16 1.10
C GLU A 176 7.01 8.69 1.13
N GLU A 177 5.96 9.42 0.73
CA GLU A 177 5.87 10.86 0.90
C GLU A 177 5.87 11.28 2.37
N ALA A 178 5.10 10.60 3.23
CA ALA A 178 5.10 10.87 4.66
C ALA A 178 6.47 10.63 5.30
N ARG A 179 7.15 9.54 4.91
CA ARG A 179 8.52 9.22 5.37
C ARG A 179 9.51 10.28 4.93
N ARG A 180 9.45 10.73 3.67
CA ARG A 180 10.29 11.83 3.15
C ARG A 180 10.03 13.13 3.91
N ALA A 181 8.78 13.50 4.10
CA ALA A 181 8.40 14.71 4.85
C ALA A 181 8.83 14.64 6.33
N GLU A 182 8.80 13.46 6.95
CA GLU A 182 9.33 13.28 8.30
C GLU A 182 10.85 13.41 8.35
N GLU A 183 11.56 12.82 7.39
CA GLU A 183 13.02 12.95 7.27
C GLU A 183 13.45 14.41 7.03
N GLU A 184 12.75 15.13 6.16
CA GLU A 184 12.96 16.56 5.93
C GLU A 184 12.74 17.39 7.21
N ARG A 185 11.65 17.12 7.94
CA ARG A 185 11.39 17.75 9.25
C ARG A 185 12.49 17.46 10.26
N ARG A 186 13.00 16.22 10.31
CA ARG A 186 14.12 15.86 11.18
C ARG A 186 15.39 16.62 10.81
N ILE A 187 15.73 16.67 9.52
CA ILE A 187 16.89 17.43 9.02
C ILE A 187 16.75 18.92 9.38
N GLU A 188 15.55 19.49 9.23
CA GLU A 188 15.28 20.88 9.58
C GLU A 188 15.42 21.14 11.07
N GLN A 189 14.85 20.27 11.91
CA GLN A 189 15.01 20.34 13.37
C GLN A 189 16.47 20.23 13.80
N GLU A 190 17.24 19.32 13.19
CA GLU A 190 18.69 19.20 13.44
C GLU A 190 19.46 20.46 13.04
N LYS A 191 19.15 21.06 11.89
CA LYS A 191 19.73 22.34 11.45
C LYS A 191 19.38 23.47 12.43
N LEU A 192 18.14 23.53 12.91
CA LEU A 192 17.69 24.53 13.87
C LEU A 192 18.42 24.36 15.21
N ALA A 193 18.50 23.13 15.71
CA ALA A 193 19.20 22.78 16.95
C ALA A 193 20.69 23.10 16.87
N LYS A 194 21.35 22.79 15.74
CA LYS A 194 22.75 23.14 15.48
C LYS A 194 22.94 24.65 15.50
N THR A 195 22.08 25.39 14.80
CA THR A 195 22.13 26.86 14.77
C THR A 195 21.92 27.47 16.15
N LYS A 196 21.00 26.91 16.96
CA LYS A 196 20.78 27.31 18.35
C LYS A 196 22.03 27.10 19.21
N LYS A 197 22.63 25.91 19.15
CA LYS A 197 23.89 25.59 19.85
C LYS A 197 25.03 26.54 19.47
N GLU A 198 25.23 26.78 18.17
CA GLU A 198 26.24 27.73 17.70
C GLU A 198 26.00 29.15 18.25
N ASN A 199 24.75 29.60 18.23
CA ASN A 199 24.39 30.92 18.78
C ASN A 199 24.60 31.01 20.29
N ASP A 200 24.31 29.94 21.03
CA ASP A 200 24.53 29.89 22.48
C ASP A 200 26.03 29.93 22.81
N ILE A 201 26.88 29.23 22.04
CA ILE A 201 28.34 29.33 22.14
C ILE A 201 28.79 30.77 21.89
N LEU A 202 28.33 31.40 20.80
CA LEU A 202 28.73 32.76 20.44
C LEU A 202 28.34 33.80 21.51
N LYS A 203 27.22 33.60 22.22
CA LYS A 203 26.81 34.47 23.33
C LYS A 203 27.78 34.43 24.52
N GLN A 204 28.46 33.31 24.76
CA GLN A 204 29.44 33.18 25.84
C GLN A 204 30.69 34.05 25.61
N TYR A 205 31.02 34.33 24.34
CA TYR A 205 32.17 35.14 23.99
C TYR A 205 31.84 36.64 24.01
N LYS A 206 32.17 37.32 25.12
CA LYS A 206 31.98 38.78 25.31
C LYS A 206 32.56 39.61 24.14
N LEU A 207 33.70 39.20 23.59
CA LEU A 207 34.35 39.84 22.44
C LEU A 207 33.46 39.86 21.18
N PHE A 208 32.68 38.80 20.95
CA PHE A 208 31.78 38.72 19.79
C PHE A 208 30.59 39.68 19.93
N LEU A 209 30.05 39.79 21.15
CA LEU A 209 28.96 40.73 21.44
C LEU A 209 29.44 42.19 21.31
N ALA A 210 30.62 42.50 21.83
CA ALA A 210 31.25 43.82 21.68
C ALA A 210 31.51 44.17 20.21
N ALA A 211 32.04 43.23 19.42
CA ALA A 211 32.30 43.44 17.99
C ALA A 211 31.03 43.75 17.19
N LYS A 212 29.89 43.13 17.53
CA LYS A 212 28.60 43.45 16.89
C LYS A 212 28.13 44.87 17.20
N VAL A 213 28.18 45.26 18.46
CA VAL A 213 27.75 46.60 18.90
C VAL A 213 28.65 47.69 18.31
N LEU A 214 29.97 47.49 18.39
CA LEU A 214 30.95 48.42 17.81
C LEU A 214 30.80 48.54 16.30
N GLY A 215 30.51 47.45 15.60
CA GLY A 215 30.26 47.48 14.15
C GLY A 215 29.06 48.34 13.77
N TYR A 216 27.93 48.23 14.50
CA TYR A 216 26.77 49.08 14.27
C TYR A 216 27.04 50.56 14.58
N ILE A 217 27.74 50.85 15.68
CA ILE A 217 28.13 52.21 16.05
C ILE A 217 29.03 52.83 14.97
N LEU A 218 30.00 52.06 14.47
CA LEU A 218 30.91 52.52 13.42
C LEU A 218 30.16 52.85 12.12
N ILE A 219 29.28 51.94 11.66
CA ILE A 219 28.44 52.17 10.47
C ILE A 219 27.62 53.44 10.65
N ALA A 220 26.91 53.59 11.78
CA ALA A 220 26.06 54.74 12.06
C ALA A 220 26.86 56.06 12.12
N SER A 221 28.05 56.04 12.70
CA SER A 221 28.91 57.23 12.78
C SER A 221 29.41 57.69 11.40
N ILE A 222 29.79 56.74 10.53
CA ILE A 222 30.30 57.04 9.19
C ILE A 222 29.16 57.54 8.30
N THR A 223 27.98 56.92 8.35
CA THR A 223 26.83 57.41 7.58
C THR A 223 26.33 58.76 8.07
N ALA A 224 26.27 59.01 9.38
CA ALA A 224 25.87 60.33 9.91
C ALA A 224 26.85 61.43 9.45
N THR A 225 28.15 61.19 9.53
CA THR A 225 29.19 62.14 9.11
C THR A 225 29.11 62.45 7.61
N LEU A 226 28.93 61.41 6.77
CA LEU A 226 28.78 61.58 5.32
C LEU A 226 27.48 62.28 4.95
N THR A 227 26.39 62.05 5.69
CA THR A 227 25.11 62.73 5.47
C THR A 227 25.23 64.23 5.77
N ILE A 228 25.87 64.60 6.88
CA ILE A 228 26.11 66.01 7.25
C ILE A 228 27.02 66.68 6.22
N LEU A 229 28.08 66.00 5.79
CA LEU A 229 29.02 66.53 4.79
C LEU A 229 28.35 66.75 3.43
N ALA A 230 27.58 65.76 2.94
CA ALA A 230 26.86 65.87 1.68
C ALA A 230 25.76 66.95 1.72
N TYR A 231 25.09 67.11 2.86
CA TYR A 231 24.09 68.17 3.06
C TYR A 231 24.70 69.57 2.97
N ASN A 232 25.88 69.77 3.57
CA ASN A 232 26.54 71.08 3.59
C ASN A 232 27.24 71.44 2.27
N THR A 233 27.44 70.50 1.34
CA THR A 233 28.28 70.70 0.15
C THR A 233 27.56 70.56 -1.18
N SER A 234 26.34 70.00 -1.21
CA SER A 234 25.72 69.56 -2.47
C SER A 234 24.46 70.37 -2.81
N THR A 235 24.47 71.05 -3.97
CA THR A 235 23.33 71.86 -4.48
C THR A 235 22.27 71.03 -5.20
N ASP A 236 22.60 69.81 -5.65
CA ASP A 236 21.81 69.07 -6.64
C ASP A 236 21.07 67.83 -6.06
N GLY A 237 20.78 67.82 -4.75
CA GLY A 237 19.98 66.75 -4.12
C GLY A 237 20.70 65.40 -3.93
N ALA A 238 22.00 65.29 -4.27
CA ALA A 238 22.80 64.07 -4.12
C ALA A 238 22.90 63.56 -2.66
N TRP A 239 22.68 64.43 -1.68
CA TRP A 239 22.61 64.10 -0.26
C TRP A 239 21.49 63.09 0.08
N LEU A 240 20.49 62.90 -0.78
CA LEU A 240 19.43 61.90 -0.62
C LEU A 240 19.84 60.49 -1.10
N ILE A 241 20.80 60.38 -2.02
CA ILE A 241 21.13 59.12 -2.71
C ILE A 241 22.44 58.51 -2.22
N VAL A 242 23.44 59.33 -1.92
CA VAL A 242 24.78 58.87 -1.54
C VAL A 242 24.81 58.16 -0.17
N PRO A 243 24.17 58.68 0.91
CA PRO A 243 24.21 58.03 2.21
C PRO A 243 23.55 56.63 2.27
N PRO A 244 22.38 56.40 1.63
CA PRO A 244 21.81 55.05 1.54
C PRO A 244 22.71 54.03 0.83
N ILE A 245 23.37 54.43 -0.26
CA ILE A 245 24.29 53.54 -1.01
C ILE A 245 25.50 53.18 -0.13
N VAL A 246 26.09 54.17 0.54
CA VAL A 246 27.23 53.93 1.43
C VAL A 246 26.84 53.08 2.64
N LEU A 247 25.65 53.29 3.22
CA LEU A 247 25.11 52.44 4.28
C LEU A 247 25.03 50.97 3.83
N CYS A 248 24.50 50.71 2.63
CA CYS A 248 24.40 49.37 2.07
C CYS A 248 25.78 48.72 1.88
N ILE A 249 26.76 49.45 1.36
CA ILE A 249 28.13 48.93 1.15
C ILE A 249 28.79 48.62 2.50
N LEU A 250 28.71 49.53 3.47
CA LEU A 250 29.28 49.34 4.80
C LEU A 250 28.62 48.18 5.55
N TYR A 251 27.30 48.04 5.43
CA TYR A 251 26.56 46.93 6.04
C TYR A 251 26.92 45.58 5.40
N CYS A 252 27.09 45.52 4.07
CA CYS A 252 27.58 44.33 3.38
C CYS A 252 28.98 43.93 3.86
N GLY A 253 29.90 44.89 3.97
CA GLY A 253 31.25 44.67 4.52
C GLY A 253 31.21 44.13 5.96
N TYR A 254 30.42 44.77 6.83
CA TYR A 254 30.22 44.33 8.21
C TYR A 254 29.64 42.91 8.31
N LYS A 255 28.68 42.55 7.46
CA LYS A 255 28.10 41.19 7.42
C LYS A 255 29.16 40.14 7.09
N ILE A 256 30.05 40.44 6.15
CA ILE A 256 31.18 39.55 5.79
C ILE A 256 32.15 39.43 6.97
N SER A 257 32.54 40.55 7.59
CA SER A 257 33.46 40.55 8.73
C SER A 257 32.92 39.80 9.95
N ILE A 258 31.63 39.96 10.27
CA ILE A 258 30.97 39.23 11.36
C ILE A 258 30.83 37.74 11.03
N SER A 259 30.53 37.39 9.77
CA SER A 259 30.48 35.99 9.32
C SER A 259 31.85 35.31 9.48
N TRP A 260 32.91 36.00 9.08
CA TRP A 260 34.28 35.52 9.26
C TRP A 260 34.65 35.35 10.73
N LEU A 261 34.33 36.35 11.57
CA LEU A 261 34.57 36.30 13.01
C LEU A 261 33.80 35.15 13.68
N ARG A 262 32.53 34.95 13.30
CA ARG A 262 31.70 33.83 13.75
C ARG A 262 32.35 32.49 13.46
N LYS A 263 32.78 32.26 12.21
CA LYS A 263 33.45 31.02 11.80
C LYS A 263 34.72 30.80 12.62
N LYS A 264 35.54 31.84 12.78
CA LYS A 264 36.81 31.78 13.52
C LYS A 264 36.61 31.41 15.00
N ILE A 265 35.63 32.02 15.67
CA ILE A 265 35.31 31.73 17.08
C ILE A 265 34.81 30.30 17.25
N LEU A 266 33.90 29.85 16.39
CA LEU A 266 33.38 28.47 16.44
C LEU A 266 34.50 27.45 16.24
N THR A 267 35.38 27.64 15.24
CA THR A 267 36.52 26.75 15.01
C THR A 267 37.49 26.75 16.19
N HIS A 268 37.76 27.92 16.78
CA HIS A 268 38.60 28.01 17.97
C HIS A 268 38.00 27.25 19.14
N HIS A 269 36.71 27.48 19.44
CA HIS A 269 35.99 26.80 20.53
C HIS A 269 36.02 25.27 20.36
N LEU A 270 35.70 24.77 19.16
CA LEU A 270 35.79 23.35 18.82
C LEU A 270 37.19 22.78 19.04
N ARG A 271 38.23 23.51 18.64
CA ARG A 271 39.62 23.07 18.84
C ARG A 271 40.00 23.04 20.31
N THR A 272 39.54 24.01 21.10
CA THR A 272 39.78 24.05 22.54
C THR A 272 39.08 22.89 23.25
N GLU A 273 37.80 22.66 22.95
CA GLU A 273 37.03 21.54 23.50
C GLU A 273 37.64 20.18 23.14
N LYS A 274 38.05 20.01 21.88
CA LYS A 274 38.72 18.79 21.45
C LYS A 274 40.02 18.55 22.21
N LYS A 275 40.87 19.59 22.34
CA LYS A 275 42.11 19.50 23.11
C LYS A 275 41.86 19.18 24.58
N LYS A 276 40.80 19.74 25.19
CA LYS A 276 40.42 19.43 26.57
C LYS A 276 40.05 17.95 26.72
N LYS A 277 39.23 17.41 25.82
CA LYS A 277 38.87 15.99 25.82
C LYS A 277 40.07 15.08 25.59
N GLU A 278 40.90 15.36 24.59
CA GLU A 278 42.12 14.60 24.33
C GLU A 278 43.06 14.60 25.55
N LYS A 279 43.16 15.73 26.26
CA LYS A 279 43.95 15.85 27.49
C LYS A 279 43.34 15.05 28.65
N GLU A 280 42.03 15.12 28.85
CA GLU A 280 41.31 14.35 29.88
C GLU A 280 41.43 12.83 29.64
N GLU A 281 41.27 12.38 28.40
CA GLU A 281 41.48 10.98 28.00
C GLU A 281 42.91 10.52 28.28
N ALA A 282 43.91 11.35 27.93
CA ALA A 282 45.32 11.07 28.23
C ALA A 282 45.59 11.01 29.75
N GLU A 283 44.91 11.82 30.55
CA GLU A 283 45.01 11.79 32.01
C GLU A 283 44.44 10.50 32.60
N ILE A 284 43.27 10.07 32.13
CA ILE A 284 42.63 8.80 32.52
C ILE A 284 43.53 7.62 32.12
N GLU A 285 44.07 7.62 30.91
CA GLU A 285 44.98 6.58 30.44
C GLU A 285 46.26 6.51 31.29
N ASN A 286 46.85 7.67 31.59
CA ASN A 286 48.02 7.74 32.47
C ASN A 286 47.71 7.23 33.89
N ALA A 287 46.57 7.61 34.48
CA ALA A 287 46.13 7.12 35.79
C ALA A 287 45.96 5.60 35.77
N PHE A 288 45.32 5.05 34.73
CA PHE A 288 45.11 3.62 34.54
C PHE A 288 46.44 2.86 34.38
N LYS A 289 47.39 3.41 33.62
CA LYS A 289 48.73 2.85 33.45
C LYS A 289 49.49 2.77 34.79
N ILE A 290 49.43 3.82 35.61
CA ILE A 290 50.04 3.82 36.95
C ILE A 290 49.32 2.78 37.84
N GLN A 291 47.99 2.73 37.81
CA GLN A 291 47.21 1.77 38.59
C GLN A 291 47.56 0.32 38.25
N ASN A 292 47.68 -0.02 36.96
CA ASN A 292 48.04 -1.38 36.53
C ASN A 292 49.47 -1.77 36.92
N LYS A 293 50.40 -0.80 36.96
CA LYS A 293 51.77 -1.01 37.44
C LYS A 293 51.81 -1.30 38.95
N LEU A 294 50.99 -0.62 39.74
CA LEU A 294 50.94 -0.82 41.20
C LEU A 294 50.15 -2.07 41.60
N ASN A 295 49.11 -2.43 40.83
CA ASN A 295 48.32 -3.64 41.04
C ASN A 295 48.85 -4.79 40.16
N SER A 296 49.96 -5.40 40.56
CA SER A 296 50.60 -6.48 39.78
C SER A 296 49.81 -7.79 39.76
N ASN A 297 48.99 -8.05 40.79
CA ASN A 297 48.16 -9.27 40.91
C ASN A 297 46.79 -9.09 40.20
N LYS A 298 46.32 -10.14 39.50
CA LYS A 298 44.99 -10.21 38.88
C LYS A 298 43.87 -9.91 39.87
N ASP A 299 43.93 -10.44 41.09
CA ASP A 299 42.87 -10.24 42.09
C ASP A 299 42.82 -8.79 42.60
N ALA A 300 43.99 -8.15 42.74
CA ALA A 300 44.09 -6.74 43.06
C ALA A 300 43.53 -5.84 41.94
N ARG A 301 43.76 -6.21 40.66
CA ARG A 301 43.19 -5.49 39.51
C ARG A 301 41.67 -5.60 39.47
N GLU A 302 41.12 -6.79 39.70
CA GLU A 302 39.66 -6.99 39.74
C GLU A 302 39.03 -6.25 40.91
N LEU A 303 39.66 -6.26 42.09
CA LEU A 303 39.16 -5.50 43.23
C LEU A 303 39.22 -3.99 42.99
N ALA A 304 40.29 -3.48 42.37
CA ALA A 304 40.43 -2.06 42.06
C ALA A 304 39.38 -1.53 41.06
N LYS A 305 38.84 -2.39 40.18
CA LYS A 305 37.72 -2.03 39.30
C LYS A 305 36.43 -1.77 40.08
N GLN A 306 36.22 -2.49 41.18
CA GLN A 306 35.02 -2.38 42.02
C GLN A 306 35.06 -1.19 42.99
N ILE A 307 36.24 -0.59 43.20
CA ILE A 307 36.40 0.63 44.01
C ILE A 307 35.88 1.84 43.25
N LEU A 308 34.99 2.58 43.88
CA LEU A 308 34.55 3.88 43.42
C LEU A 308 35.34 4.97 44.15
N LEU A 309 36.06 5.79 43.38
CA LEU A 309 36.76 6.98 43.87
C LEU A 309 36.30 8.15 43.01
N ARG A 310 35.89 9.25 43.62
CA ARG A 310 35.40 10.45 42.95
C ARG A 310 35.98 11.69 43.61
N VAL A 311 36.17 12.73 42.80
CA VAL A 311 36.66 14.03 43.27
C VAL A 311 35.64 15.09 42.86
N GLU A 312 35.23 15.91 43.82
CA GLU A 312 34.32 17.03 43.64
C GLU A 312 35.08 18.33 43.91
N ASN A 313 35.15 19.22 42.92
CA ASN A 313 35.76 20.53 43.08
C ASN A 313 34.82 21.46 43.85
N LEU A 314 35.32 22.09 44.93
CA LEU A 314 34.54 22.97 45.81
C LEU A 314 34.80 24.48 45.55
N ASN A 315 35.43 24.81 44.41
CA ASN A 315 35.74 26.15 43.87
C ASN A 315 35.85 27.31 44.90
N THR A 316 37.09 27.76 45.17
CA THR A 316 37.36 28.97 45.96
C THR A 316 38.33 29.91 45.27
N HIS A 317 38.18 31.23 45.47
CA HIS A 317 39.02 32.27 44.85
C HIS A 317 40.50 32.26 45.30
N TYR A 318 40.85 31.55 46.37
CA TYR A 318 42.23 31.40 46.85
C TYR A 318 42.51 29.95 47.29
N GLY A 319 43.34 29.24 46.51
CA GLY A 319 43.72 27.83 46.75
C GLY A 319 42.75 26.80 46.15
N LEU A 320 43.25 25.59 45.88
CA LEU A 320 42.43 24.48 45.38
C LEU A 320 41.80 23.77 46.57
N LYS A 321 40.47 23.82 46.67
CA LYS A 321 39.67 23.06 47.62
C LYS A 321 38.85 22.02 46.87
N PHE A 322 39.01 20.75 47.23
CA PHE A 322 38.26 19.65 46.63
C PHE A 322 37.91 18.61 47.70
N ARG A 323 36.85 17.85 47.43
CA ARG A 323 36.39 16.74 48.25
C ARG A 323 36.68 15.44 47.52
N VAL A 324 37.27 14.48 48.21
CA VAL A 324 37.49 13.13 47.70
C VAL A 324 36.49 12.20 48.37
N ASN A 325 35.67 11.54 47.57
CA ASN A 325 34.65 10.59 48.00
C ASN A 325 35.08 9.19 47.57
N TRP A 326 35.00 8.20 48.48
CA TRP A 326 35.31 6.81 48.16
C TRP A 326 34.27 5.84 48.69
N ILE A 327 34.09 4.76 47.94
CA ILE A 327 33.29 3.59 48.34
C ILE A 327 34.08 2.34 47.92
N CYS A 328 34.44 1.54 48.92
CA CYS A 328 35.13 0.27 48.75
C CYS A 328 34.11 -0.89 48.73
N PRO A 329 34.41 -1.99 48.04
CA PRO A 329 33.60 -3.22 48.11
C PRO A 329 33.45 -3.73 49.54
N ASN A 330 32.36 -4.45 49.82
CA ASN A 330 32.11 -5.00 51.16
C ASN A 330 33.01 -6.22 51.41
N LYS A 331 34.25 -5.98 51.84
CA LYS A 331 35.25 -6.97 52.24
C LYS A 331 35.97 -6.51 53.51
N THR A 332 36.69 -7.42 54.16
CA THR A 332 37.55 -7.11 55.30
C THR A 332 38.91 -6.59 54.82
N TYR A 333 39.22 -5.34 55.14
CA TYR A 333 40.49 -4.68 54.84
C TYR A 333 41.28 -4.46 56.12
N LYS A 334 42.59 -4.70 56.08
CA LYS A 334 43.49 -4.43 57.21
C LYS A 334 43.73 -2.93 57.38
N GLU A 335 43.75 -2.20 56.29
CA GLU A 335 44.00 -0.76 56.27
C GLU A 335 43.35 -0.14 55.04
N VAL A 336 42.82 1.08 55.22
CA VAL A 336 42.37 1.96 54.15
C VAL A 336 43.05 3.30 54.36
N SER A 337 43.82 3.74 53.37
CA SER A 337 44.56 5.00 53.42
C SER A 337 44.35 5.81 52.14
N LEU A 338 44.23 7.13 52.29
CA LEU A 338 44.13 8.08 51.19
C LEU A 338 45.42 8.89 51.12
N ILE A 339 46.08 8.86 49.97
CA ILE A 339 47.35 9.53 49.72
C ILE A 339 47.14 10.58 48.64
N ILE A 340 47.57 11.81 48.90
CA ILE A 340 47.49 12.93 47.96
C ILE A 340 48.90 13.43 47.71
N ASN A 341 49.39 13.19 46.50
CA ASN A 341 50.69 13.66 46.07
C ASN A 341 50.52 14.93 45.25
N ASN A 342 51.08 16.03 45.72
CA ASN A 342 51.08 17.34 45.08
C ASN A 342 52.53 17.75 44.78
N GLY A 343 53.16 17.09 43.80
CA GLY A 343 54.60 17.19 43.55
C GLY A 343 55.41 16.52 44.66
N SER A 344 56.23 17.31 45.37
CA SER A 344 57.03 16.85 46.51
C SER A 344 56.21 16.72 47.81
N ASP A 345 55.06 17.38 47.87
CA ASP A 345 54.23 17.42 49.08
C ASP A 345 53.28 16.23 49.09
N VAL A 346 53.30 15.46 50.18
CA VAL A 346 52.44 14.28 50.36
C VAL A 346 51.56 14.47 51.58
N LEU A 347 50.25 14.38 51.39
CA LEU A 347 49.28 14.31 52.48
C LEU A 347 48.78 12.86 52.59
N LEU A 348 48.82 12.31 53.80
CA LEU A 348 48.45 10.94 54.11
C LEU A 348 47.34 10.94 55.17
N TYR A 349 46.27 10.20 54.88
CA TYR A 349 45.17 9.94 55.81
C TYR A 349 45.03 8.43 55.98
N GLU A 350 45.23 7.92 57.20
CA GLU A 350 45.21 6.49 57.53
C GLU A 350 43.94 6.11 58.32
N HIS A 351 43.69 4.80 58.44
CA HIS A 351 42.57 4.23 59.22
C HIS A 351 41.19 4.75 58.79
N LEU A 352 40.99 4.93 57.49
CA LEU A 352 39.74 5.40 56.94
C LEU A 352 38.67 4.29 56.93
N ALA A 353 37.40 4.69 56.97
CA ALA A 353 36.29 3.76 56.79
C ALA A 353 36.19 3.27 55.33
N ILE A 354 35.52 2.14 55.12
CA ILE A 354 35.31 1.54 53.78
C ILE A 354 34.47 2.44 52.84
N TRP A 355 33.75 3.42 53.38
CA TRP A 355 33.11 4.49 52.62
C TRP A 355 33.26 5.81 53.38
N GLY A 356 33.41 6.92 52.66
CA GLY A 356 33.60 8.22 53.29
C GLY A 356 33.96 9.34 52.33
N SER A 357 34.16 10.53 52.90
CA SER A 357 34.56 11.72 52.18
C SER A 357 35.59 12.51 52.96
N GLN A 358 36.60 13.05 52.29
CA GLN A 358 37.61 13.92 52.88
C GLN A 358 37.70 15.23 52.11
N GLU A 359 37.62 16.37 52.82
CA GLU A 359 37.89 17.68 52.23
C GLU A 359 39.38 18.02 52.32
N ILE A 360 39.96 18.46 51.22
CA ILE A 360 41.38 18.80 51.11
C ILE A 360 41.51 20.23 50.61
N LYS A 361 42.42 20.97 51.25
CA LYS A 361 42.77 22.34 50.87
C LYS A 361 44.27 22.42 50.64
N LEU A 362 44.67 22.71 49.40
CA LEU A 362 46.07 22.89 49.02
C LEU A 362 46.37 24.39 48.87
N LYS A 363 47.43 24.85 49.57
CA LYS A 363 47.88 26.25 49.52
C LYS A 363 48.64 26.56 48.22
N GLU A 364 49.56 25.69 47.84
CA GLU A 364 50.27 25.73 46.56
C GLU A 364 49.90 24.47 45.77
N VAL A 365 49.67 24.58 44.46
CA VAL A 365 49.17 23.48 43.63
C VAL A 365 50.13 23.25 42.48
N LYS A 366 50.69 22.05 42.41
CA LYS A 366 51.55 21.60 41.32
C LYS A 366 50.70 21.17 40.11
N PRO A 367 51.30 21.07 38.91
CA PRO A 367 50.56 20.82 37.66
C PRO A 367 49.73 19.54 37.66
N THR A 368 50.21 18.50 38.36
CA THR A 368 49.53 17.21 38.50
C THR A 368 49.47 16.81 39.96
N ILE A 369 48.25 16.62 40.46
CA ILE A 369 47.97 16.02 41.76
C ILE A 369 47.58 14.57 41.54
N ARG A 370 48.23 13.64 42.24
CA ARG A 370 47.87 12.22 42.23
C ARG A 370 47.17 11.86 43.52
N ILE A 371 45.91 11.47 43.41
CA ILE A 371 45.11 10.94 44.51
C ILE A 371 45.13 9.42 44.39
N THR A 372 45.60 8.77 45.43
CA THR A 372 45.71 7.31 45.51
C THR A 372 44.93 6.84 46.73
N LEU A 373 43.90 6.04 46.51
CA LEU A 373 43.30 5.25 47.57
C LEU A 373 44.02 3.90 47.64
N ARG A 374 44.57 3.57 48.80
CA ARG A 374 45.29 2.32 49.08
C ARG A 374 44.46 1.49 50.05
N LEU A 375 44.23 0.23 49.70
CA LEU A 375 43.59 -0.78 50.55
C LEU A 375 44.57 -1.92 50.78
N ILE A 376 44.60 -2.49 51.98
CA ILE A 376 45.32 -3.75 52.25
C ILE A 376 44.29 -4.85 52.43
N TRP A 377 44.11 -5.69 51.41
CA TRP A 377 43.21 -6.85 51.42
C TRP A 377 44.05 -8.12 51.48
N ASP A 378 43.92 -8.92 52.55
CA ASP A 378 44.66 -10.18 52.74
C ASP A 378 46.19 -10.05 52.52
N ASN A 379 46.80 -8.98 53.07
CA ASN A 379 48.21 -8.58 52.89
C ASN A 379 48.60 -8.13 51.47
N ILE A 380 47.64 -8.07 50.54
CA ILE A 380 47.85 -7.59 49.18
C ILE A 380 47.43 -6.12 49.11
N PRO A 381 48.35 -5.19 48.77
CA PRO A 381 47.98 -3.81 48.57
C PRO A 381 47.22 -3.63 47.24
N VAL A 382 46.11 -2.92 47.29
CA VAL A 382 45.25 -2.58 46.15
C VAL A 382 45.16 -1.07 46.04
N TYR A 383 45.44 -0.55 44.85
CA TYR A 383 45.50 0.88 44.57
C TYR A 383 44.41 1.30 43.59
N LYS A 384 43.75 2.42 43.87
CA LYS A 384 42.88 3.15 42.95
C LYS A 384 43.41 4.55 42.79
N ILE A 385 43.62 4.99 41.55
CA ILE A 385 44.31 6.26 41.28
C ILE A 385 43.43 7.18 40.45
N ILE A 386 43.41 8.46 40.84
CA ILE A 386 42.90 9.56 40.04
C ILE A 386 44.01 10.61 39.91
N LEU A 387 44.18 11.12 38.70
CA LEU A 387 45.03 12.28 38.45
C LEU A 387 44.13 13.49 38.30
N ILE A 388 44.50 14.58 38.96
CA ILE A 388 43.90 15.90 38.75
C ILE A 388 45.01 16.79 38.22
N ASN A 389 44.85 17.30 37.01
CA ASN A 389 45.71 18.36 36.53
C ASN A 389 45.07 19.72 36.78
N LYS A 390 45.89 20.69 37.18
CA LYS A 390 45.47 22.09 37.22
C LYS A 390 45.68 22.70 35.83
N GLU A 391 44.64 23.34 35.28
CA GLU A 391 44.78 24.25 34.13
C GLU A 391 45.52 25.53 34.51
#